data_AF-X1BML4-F1
#
_entry.id   AF-X1BML4-F1
#
_cell.length_a   1.000
_cell.length_b   1.000
_cell.length_c   1.000
_cell.angle_alpha   90.00
_cell.angle_beta   90.00
_cell.angle_gamma   90.00
#
_symmetry.space_group_name_H-M   'P 1'
#
loop_
_entity.id
_entity.type
_entity.pdbx_description
1 polymer ?
#
loop_
_entity_poly.entity_id
_entity_poly.type
_entity_poly.pdbx_seq_one_letter_code
_entity_poly.pdbx_strand_id
1 'polypeptide(L)'
;AGPPIKTKQGWFLIYHGTSNEKGYCLGAALLDLDDPSRVLARQTEPILEPELDWEINGYVSKVVFSCGQAEIGDRILVYYGGADTVIGVAELDKKYIKFD
;
A
#
# COMPACT_ATOMS: atom_id res chain seq x y z
N ALA A 1 -2.87 -1.24 7.64
CA ALA A 1 -1.55 -1.32 6.99
C ALA A 1 -0.76 -2.44 7.65
N GLY A 2 0.05 -3.18 6.88
CA GLY A 2 0.95 -4.20 7.41
C GLY A 2 2.24 -3.63 7.98
N PRO A 3 3.10 -4.46 8.60
CA PRO A 3 4.44 -4.04 9.02
C PRO A 3 5.27 -3.58 7.81
N PRO A 4 6.23 -2.64 7.95
CA PRO A 4 7.11 -2.25 6.84
C PRO A 4 8.00 -3.41 6.35
N ILE A 5 8.38 -3.38 5.08
CA ILE A 5 9.26 -4.37 4.45
C ILE A 5 10.69 -3.83 4.47
N LYS A 6 11.65 -4.63 4.95
CA LYS A 6 13.06 -4.22 4.95
C LYS A 6 13.61 -4.27 3.51
N THR A 7 14.22 -3.18 3.07
CA THR A 7 14.94 -3.11 1.78
C THR A 7 16.39 -2.67 2.01
N LYS A 8 17.20 -2.63 0.94
CA LYS A 8 18.56 -2.07 1.02
C LYS A 8 18.58 -0.55 1.24
N GLN A 9 17.50 0.15 0.88
CA GLN A 9 17.41 1.62 0.93
C GLN A 9 16.72 2.13 2.21
N GLY A 10 15.97 1.28 2.91
CA GLY A 10 15.08 1.70 4.00
C GLY A 10 13.99 0.69 4.32
N TRP A 11 13.15 1.02 5.28
CA TRP A 11 11.88 0.33 5.51
C TRP A 11 10.83 0.83 4.51
N PHE A 12 10.40 -0.02 3.60
CA PHE A 12 9.33 0.26 2.66
C PHE A 12 7.98 0.06 3.33
N LEU A 13 7.27 1.16 3.58
CA LEU A 13 5.96 1.19 4.23
C LEU A 13 4.87 1.41 3.18
N ILE A 14 3.93 0.46 3.10
CA ILE A 14 2.65 0.65 2.42
C ILE A 14 1.63 1.13 3.45
N TYR A 15 1.08 2.33 3.25
CA TYR A 15 0.09 2.94 4.13
C TYR A 15 -1.20 3.24 3.37
N HIS A 16 -2.27 3.61 4.07
CA HIS A 16 -3.50 4.11 3.44
C HIS A 16 -3.66 5.61 3.68
N GLY A 17 -4.16 6.32 2.67
CA GLY A 17 -4.62 7.70 2.77
C GLY A 17 -6.10 7.79 2.41
N THR A 18 -6.79 8.80 2.92
CA THR A 18 -8.20 9.02 2.62
C THR A 18 -8.47 10.46 2.20
N SER A 19 -9.36 10.65 1.24
CA SER A 19 -9.88 11.97 0.86
C SER A 19 -11.36 11.87 0.48
N ASN A 20 -12.07 12.99 0.52
CA ASN A 20 -13.48 13.04 0.13
C ASN A 20 -13.71 12.72 -1.35
N GLU A 21 -12.71 12.98 -2.21
CA GLU A 21 -12.81 12.83 -3.66
C GLU A 21 -12.50 11.39 -4.10
N LYS A 22 -11.38 10.84 -3.60
CA LYS A 22 -10.84 9.53 -4.01
C LYS A 22 -11.25 8.38 -3.09
N GLY A 23 -11.74 8.65 -1.88
CA GLY A 23 -11.97 7.62 -0.87
C GLY A 23 -10.66 7.12 -0.26
N TYR A 24 -10.59 5.83 0.11
CA TYR A 24 -9.38 5.23 0.67
C TYR A 24 -8.49 4.65 -0.43
N CYS A 25 -7.25 5.10 -0.47
CA CYS A 25 -6.21 4.67 -1.41
C CYS A 25 -4.97 4.19 -0.66
N LEU A 26 -4.11 3.40 -1.31
CA LEU A 26 -2.81 3.03 -0.76
C LEU A 26 -1.70 3.95 -1.26
N GLY A 27 -0.76 4.27 -0.38
CA GLY A 27 0.46 5.00 -0.69
C GLY A 27 1.71 4.26 -0.20
N ALA A 28 2.87 4.74 -0.62
CA ALA A 28 4.16 4.22 -0.19
C ALA A 28 5.07 5.30 0.39
N ALA A 29 5.85 4.92 1.40
CA ALA A 29 6.93 5.72 1.97
C ALA A 29 8.17 4.84 2.22
N LEU A 30 9.34 5.47 2.22
CA LEU A 30 10.59 4.87 2.64
C LEU A 30 11.02 5.52 3.95
N LEU A 31 11.27 4.69 4.97
CA LEU A 31 11.74 5.13 6.29
C LEU A 31 13.20 4.70 6.50
N ASP A 32 13.92 5.43 7.33
CA ASP A 32 15.32 5.15 7.65
C ASP A 32 15.49 3.81 8.41
N LEU A 33 16.53 3.03 8.07
CA LEU A 33 16.76 1.69 8.62
C LEU A 33 17.07 1.69 10.13
N ASP A 34 17.80 2.71 10.59
CA ASP A 34 18.28 2.81 11.97
C ASP A 34 17.28 3.58 12.84
N ASP A 35 16.63 4.60 12.26
CA ASP A 35 15.59 5.39 12.92
C ASP A 35 14.31 5.50 12.06
N PRO A 36 13.35 4.55 12.17
CA PRO A 36 12.16 4.52 11.33
C PRO A 36 11.19 5.69 11.58
N SER A 37 11.43 6.56 12.56
CA SER A 37 10.68 7.81 12.71
C SER A 37 11.00 8.83 11.60
N ARG A 38 12.15 8.67 10.92
CA ARG A 38 12.59 9.53 9.83
C ARG A 38 12.07 9.01 8.49
N VAL A 39 11.22 9.82 7.85
CA VAL A 39 10.73 9.59 6.49
C VAL A 39 11.78 10.08 5.49
N LEU A 40 12.34 9.17 4.70
CA LEU A 40 13.34 9.47 3.68
C LEU A 40 12.70 9.90 2.36
N ALA A 41 11.61 9.23 1.99
CA ALA A 41 10.85 9.54 0.77
C ALA A 41 9.38 9.13 0.94
N ARG A 42 8.50 9.76 0.18
CA ARG A 42 7.06 9.47 0.16
C ARG A 42 6.49 9.76 -1.22
N GLN A 43 5.71 8.83 -1.77
CA GLN A 43 5.03 9.03 -3.05
C GLN A 43 4.01 10.17 -2.94
N THR A 44 3.94 11.00 -3.98
CA THR A 44 2.97 12.10 -4.08
C THR A 44 1.60 11.61 -4.54
N GLU A 45 1.57 10.57 -5.37
CA GLU A 45 0.35 9.93 -5.86
C GLU A 45 0.12 8.55 -5.20
N PRO A 46 -1.13 8.07 -5.16
CA PRO A 46 -1.42 6.72 -4.71
C PRO A 46 -0.73 5.65 -5.56
N ILE A 47 -0.40 4.52 -4.93
CA ILE A 47 0.10 3.32 -5.61
C ILE A 47 -1.02 2.35 -5.98
N LEU A 48 -2.19 2.50 -5.35
CA LEU A 48 -3.41 1.75 -5.63
C LEU A 48 -4.63 2.61 -5.25
N GLU A 49 -5.56 2.75 -6.19
CA GLU A 49 -6.84 3.45 -6.01
C GLU A 49 -8.00 2.47 -6.25
N PRO A 50 -9.20 2.74 -5.70
CA PRO A 50 -10.38 1.94 -6.01
C PRO A 50 -10.83 2.19 -7.46
N GLU A 51 -10.64 1.21 -8.33
CA GLU A 51 -10.96 1.29 -9.76
C GLU A 51 -11.95 0.20 -10.20
N LEU A 52 -11.91 -0.94 -9.53
CA LEU A 52 -12.77 -2.08 -9.86
C LEU A 52 -14.14 -1.92 -9.21
N ASP A 53 -15.17 -2.48 -9.85
CA ASP A 53 -16.56 -2.37 -9.39
C ASP A 53 -16.72 -2.76 -7.92
N TRP A 54 -16.06 -3.83 -7.49
CA TRP A 54 -16.10 -4.34 -6.11
C TRP A 54 -15.23 -3.56 -5.11
N GLU A 55 -14.39 -2.63 -5.57
CA GLU A 55 -13.65 -1.67 -4.72
C GLU A 55 -14.43 -0.36 -4.57
N ILE A 56 -15.24 -0.03 -5.58
CA ILE A 56 -16.07 1.17 -5.62
C ILE A 56 -17.41 0.94 -4.91
N ASN A 57 -18.02 -0.23 -5.10
CA ASN A 57 -19.37 -0.56 -4.66
C ASN A 57 -19.36 -1.64 -3.57
N GLY A 58 -19.81 -1.26 -2.36
CA GLY A 58 -19.89 -2.15 -1.20
C GLY A 58 -20.45 -1.41 0.03
N TYR A 59 -20.16 -1.93 1.23
CA TYR A 59 -20.61 -1.32 2.49
C TYR A 59 -20.08 0.12 2.67
N VAL A 60 -18.83 0.35 2.28
CA VAL A 60 -18.24 1.70 2.16
C VAL A 60 -17.74 1.87 0.74
N SER A 61 -18.22 2.90 0.04
CA SER A 61 -17.80 3.15 -1.34
C SER A 61 -16.36 3.63 -1.46
N LYS A 62 -15.70 3.27 -2.56
CA LYS A 62 -14.34 3.71 -2.93
C LYS A 62 -13.29 3.39 -1.84
N VAL A 63 -13.09 2.11 -1.56
CA VAL A 63 -12.11 1.66 -0.55
C VAL A 63 -11.18 0.60 -1.12
N VAL A 64 -9.87 0.90 -1.06
CA VAL A 64 -8.81 -0.10 -0.99
C VAL A 64 -8.02 0.09 0.31
N PHE A 65 -8.04 -0.92 1.19
CA PHE A 65 -7.47 -0.81 2.54
C PHE A 65 -6.54 -1.98 2.87
N SER A 66 -5.23 -1.76 2.94
CA SER A 66 -4.27 -2.83 3.16
C SER A 66 -4.24 -3.29 4.62
N CYS A 67 -4.27 -4.60 4.83
CA CYS A 67 -4.17 -5.23 6.15
C CYS A 67 -2.82 -5.93 6.36
N GLY A 68 -2.12 -6.27 5.27
CA GLY A 68 -0.82 -6.90 5.34
C GLY A 68 -0.31 -7.32 3.98
N GLN A 69 0.90 -7.84 3.98
CA GLN A 69 1.52 -8.36 2.77
C GLN A 69 2.38 -9.58 3.06
N ALA A 70 2.49 -10.45 2.07
CA ALA A 70 3.33 -11.64 2.11
C ALA A 70 4.50 -11.49 1.12
N GLU A 71 5.71 -11.80 1.58
CA GLU A 71 6.89 -11.85 0.73
C GLU A 71 7.12 -13.29 0.25
N ILE A 72 7.00 -13.51 -1.07
CA ILE A 72 7.24 -14.81 -1.71
C ILE A 72 8.37 -14.66 -2.72
N GLY A 73 9.61 -14.89 -2.25
CA GLY A 73 10.80 -14.57 -3.01
C GLY A 73 10.89 -13.06 -3.27
N ASP A 74 10.92 -12.68 -4.55
CA ASP A 74 10.93 -11.29 -5.01
C ASP A 74 9.54 -10.67 -5.16
N ARG A 75 8.46 -11.45 -4.99
CA ARG A 75 7.09 -10.97 -5.08
C ARG A 75 6.60 -10.50 -3.72
N ILE A 76 5.90 -9.38 -3.70
CA ILE A 76 5.15 -8.87 -2.55
C ILE A 76 3.67 -8.93 -2.92
N LEU A 77 2.91 -9.74 -2.20
CA LEU A 77 1.46 -9.83 -2.32
C LEU A 77 0.81 -8.98 -1.23
N VAL A 78 0.16 -7.89 -1.63
CA VAL A 78 -0.54 -6.96 -0.73
C VAL A 78 -2.01 -7.35 -0.68
N TYR A 79 -2.46 -7.84 0.47
CA TYR A 79 -3.87 -8.16 0.70
C TYR A 79 -4.60 -6.94 1.24
N TYR A 80 -5.73 -6.62 0.63
CA TYR A 80 -6.52 -5.43 0.96
C TYR A 80 -8.01 -5.72 0.97
N GLY A 81 -8.73 -4.95 1.79
CA GLY A 81 -10.19 -4.90 1.75
C GLY A 81 -10.66 -4.01 0.59
N GLY A 82 -11.62 -4.52 -0.19
CA GLY A 82 -12.35 -3.78 -1.22
C GLY A 82 -13.74 -3.40 -0.73
N ALA A 83 -14.06 -2.10 -0.76
CA ALA A 83 -15.36 -1.54 -0.37
C ALA A 83 -15.93 -2.06 0.97
N ASP A 84 -15.07 -2.36 1.95
CA ASP A 84 -15.42 -3.00 3.23
C ASP A 84 -16.27 -4.29 3.10
N THR A 85 -16.11 -5.02 1.98
CA THR A 85 -17.00 -6.14 1.64
C THR A 85 -16.24 -7.38 1.18
N VAL A 86 -15.12 -7.22 0.48
CA VAL A 86 -14.35 -8.32 -0.11
C VAL A 86 -12.85 -8.20 0.19
N ILE A 87 -12.09 -9.26 -0.07
CA ILE A 87 -10.62 -9.26 0.00
C ILE A 87 -10.06 -9.37 -1.43
N GLY A 88 -9.21 -8.42 -1.79
CA GLY A 88 -8.40 -8.42 -3.00
C GLY A 88 -6.92 -8.70 -2.72
N VAL A 89 -6.16 -8.97 -3.78
CA VAL A 89 -4.70 -9.07 -3.73
C VAL A 89 -4.09 -8.30 -4.90
N ALA A 90 -3.17 -7.40 -4.59
CA ALA A 90 -2.32 -6.73 -5.56
C ALA A 90 -0.89 -7.27 -5.43
N GLU A 91 -0.14 -7.25 -6.52
CA GLU A 91 1.22 -7.76 -6.55
C GLU A 91 2.20 -6.69 -7.04
N LEU A 92 3.36 -6.61 -6.38
CA LEU A 92 4.53 -5.94 -6.91
C LEU A 92 5.77 -6.81 -6.78
N ASP A 93 6.73 -6.60 -7.68
CA ASP A 93 8.06 -7.20 -7.60
C ASP A 93 9.03 -6.22 -6.90
N LYS A 94 9.80 -6.74 -5.92
CA LYS A 94 10.76 -5.98 -5.12
C LYS A 94 11.76 -5.19 -5.97
N LYS A 95 12.10 -5.66 -7.17
CA LYS A 95 13.06 -4.98 -8.05
C LYS A 95 12.57 -3.63 -8.56
N TYR A 96 11.26 -3.38 -8.49
CA TYR A 96 10.65 -2.10 -8.89
C TYR A 96 10.58 -1.09 -7.74
N ILE A 97 10.90 -1.49 -6.50
CA ILE A 97 11.00 -0.56 -5.39
C ILE A 97 12.30 0.24 -5.53
N LYS A 98 12.16 1.48 -6.01
CA LYS A 98 13.25 2.42 -6.19
C LYS A 98 12.83 3.77 -5.63
N PHE A 99 13.67 4.34 -4.79
CA PHE A 99 13.59 5.72 -4.34
C PHE A 99 14.90 6.37 -4.78
N ASP A 100 14.83 7.14 -5.86
CA ASP A 100 15.95 7.92 -6.41
C ASP A 100 15.95 9.33 -5.78
#